data_AF-A0A3N6IF91-F1
#
_entry.id   AF-A0A3N6IF91-F1
#
_cell.length_a   1.000
_cell.length_b   1.000
_cell.length_c   1.000
_cell.angle_alpha   90.00
_cell.angle_beta   90.00
_cell.angle_gamma   90.00
#
_symmetry.space_group_name_H-M   'P 1'
#
loop_
_entity.id
_entity.type
_entity.pdbx_description
1 polymer ?
#
loop_
_entity_poly.entity_id
_entity_poly.type
_entity_poly.pdbx_seq_one_letter_code
_entity_poly.pdbx_strand_id
1 'polypeptide(L)'
;MLDETPEIDNPDFWLLRLGRRMRKREGVLDEWWRYYRGRPPLPELPKNAQQAFLDFQRKARTNVCQVIANASVHRLTALGVTGPDGEPDPDASRWWQQNRLDSRQKLVWRAAMSQSVGYMLVGEHPTRTEENGRPSPLITVEHPRECIVESDPETGEPYVGLKAWHNDVDGYGYAVVLYDDVRFPYRTKERCGKRLPWGPDSWVPIGGDQGEPHDLGMLQLVEFARMPDLGEDPEPEFAGVMDIQDRLNMGVLNRMATSRNAGFPQKWIKGHKFAKRKDPETGLTVVEQPFVPGPSAVWASEGENAQFGQLAAADLSGFLKEHESDVRDMLLLSQTPVYYYAGDLVNISADTIGALDILHVAKMREHIAAFGEGMESVMSLCAAQAGVPEDYTEAEVRWANPAHASLAVKADAATKLKSIGYPLDVIAEEMGETPAQVRRITAGAASAALLAASLLPAPAAAPSAGNLPDDGGAGGAFGG
;
A
#
# COMPACT_ATOMS: atom_id res chain seq x y z
N MET A 1 -6.23 31.43 26.24
CA MET A 1 -6.39 31.33 24.78
C MET A 1 -5.04 30.92 24.25
N LEU A 2 -4.98 29.99 23.30
CA LEU A 2 -3.71 29.59 22.69
C LEU A 2 -3.05 30.77 21.97
N ASP A 3 -1.72 30.82 21.98
CA ASP A 3 -0.96 31.85 21.27
C ASP A 3 -0.86 31.53 19.76
N GLU A 4 -1.35 32.43 18.92
CA GLU A 4 -1.31 32.30 17.45
C GLU A 4 -0.12 33.05 16.81
N THR A 5 0.83 33.55 17.61
CA THR A 5 2.01 34.24 17.10
C THR A 5 2.86 33.28 16.25
N PRO A 6 3.16 33.62 14.98
CA PRO A 6 3.86 32.73 14.06
C PRO A 6 5.35 32.67 14.38
N GLU A 7 5.70 31.80 15.31
CA GLU A 7 7.06 31.52 15.74
C GLU A 7 7.34 30.01 15.63
N ILE A 8 8.55 29.64 15.22
CA ILE A 8 8.93 28.23 15.03
C ILE A 8 8.83 27.47 16.37
N ASP A 9 9.25 28.10 17.45
CA ASP A 9 9.26 27.51 18.79
C ASP A 9 7.91 27.62 19.51
N ASN A 10 6.86 28.11 18.85
CA ASN A 10 5.54 28.24 19.45
C ASN A 10 4.65 27.02 19.13
N PRO A 11 4.50 26.06 20.07
CA PRO A 11 3.72 24.85 19.84
C PRO A 11 2.22 25.13 19.66
N ASP A 12 1.68 26.19 20.26
CA ASP A 12 0.27 26.58 20.15
C ASP A 12 -0.06 27.02 18.71
N PHE A 13 0.85 27.77 18.08
CA PHE A 13 0.74 28.17 16.69
C PHE A 13 0.73 26.95 15.77
N TRP A 14 1.66 26.01 15.97
CA TRP A 14 1.75 24.80 15.15
C TRP A 14 0.56 23.89 15.32
N LEU A 15 0.07 23.70 16.56
CA LEU A 15 -1.16 22.94 16.84
C LEU A 15 -2.33 23.45 15.97
N LEU A 16 -2.54 24.76 15.95
CA LEU A 16 -3.65 25.36 15.20
C LEU A 16 -3.40 25.37 13.70
N ARG A 17 -2.18 25.72 13.25
CA ARG A 17 -1.82 25.74 11.83
C ARG A 17 -1.93 24.36 11.20
N LEU A 18 -1.26 23.36 11.77
CA LEU A 18 -1.27 21.98 11.28
C LEU A 18 -2.65 21.35 11.42
N GLY A 19 -3.35 21.60 12.53
CA GLY A 19 -4.72 21.12 12.71
C GLY A 19 -5.69 21.65 11.64
N ARG A 20 -5.59 22.95 11.32
CA ARG A 20 -6.38 23.57 10.24
C ARG A 20 -6.00 23.01 8.86
N ARG A 21 -4.71 22.79 8.58
CA ARG A 21 -4.23 22.17 7.33
C ARG A 21 -4.72 20.72 7.20
N MET A 22 -4.65 19.94 8.27
CA MET A 22 -5.16 18.57 8.33
C MET A 22 -6.68 18.52 8.09
N ARG A 23 -7.45 19.44 8.69
CA ARG A 23 -8.89 19.58 8.41
C ARG A 23 -9.19 19.93 6.95
N LYS A 24 -8.38 20.79 6.32
CA LYS A 24 -8.53 21.14 4.90
C LYS A 24 -8.28 19.92 4.00
N ARG A 25 -7.27 19.11 4.34
CA ARG A 25 -6.89 17.88 3.63
C ARG A 25 -7.92 16.75 3.76
N GLU A 26 -8.68 16.71 4.87
CA GLU A 26 -9.67 15.65 5.16
C GLU A 26 -10.66 15.40 4.01
N GLY A 27 -11.15 16.45 3.35
CA GLY A 27 -12.10 16.32 2.24
C GLY A 27 -11.53 15.58 1.02
N VAL A 28 -10.27 15.85 0.69
CA VAL A 28 -9.55 15.20 -0.42
C VAL A 28 -9.26 13.73 -0.07
N LEU A 29 -8.81 13.47 1.16
CA LEU A 29 -8.59 12.09 1.64
C LEU A 29 -9.89 11.26 1.67
N ASP A 30 -11.03 11.89 1.97
CA ASP A 30 -12.36 11.29 1.91
C ASP A 30 -12.77 10.93 0.50
N GLU A 31 -12.48 11.80 -0.46
CA GLU A 31 -12.73 11.56 -1.87
C GLU A 31 -11.91 10.38 -2.38
N TRP A 32 -10.59 10.40 -2.21
CA TRP A 32 -9.73 9.28 -2.64
C TRP A 32 -10.11 7.96 -1.98
N TRP A 33 -10.48 7.99 -0.69
CA TRP A 33 -10.97 6.79 0.01
C TRP A 33 -12.26 6.24 -0.59
N ARG A 34 -13.17 7.10 -1.07
CA ARG A 34 -14.39 6.66 -1.76
C ARG A 34 -14.07 5.93 -3.05
N TYR A 35 -13.14 6.42 -3.86
CA TYR A 35 -12.70 5.73 -5.09
C TYR A 35 -12.03 4.40 -4.74
N TYR A 36 -11.10 4.39 -3.80
CA TYR A 36 -10.43 3.15 -3.36
C TYR A 36 -11.42 2.10 -2.82
N ARG A 37 -12.47 2.51 -2.10
CA ARG A 37 -13.50 1.60 -1.56
C ARG A 37 -14.57 1.18 -2.57
N GLY A 38 -14.48 1.62 -3.84
CA GLY A 38 -15.48 1.32 -4.86
C GLY A 38 -16.81 2.03 -4.61
N ARG A 39 -16.76 3.20 -3.96
CA ARG A 39 -17.90 4.08 -3.69
C ARG A 39 -17.72 5.47 -4.30
N PRO A 40 -17.24 5.60 -5.55
CA PRO A 40 -17.11 6.91 -6.19
C PRO A 40 -18.47 7.62 -6.27
N PRO A 41 -18.50 8.95 -6.47
CA PRO A 41 -19.73 9.69 -6.75
C PRO A 41 -20.61 8.96 -7.77
N LEU A 42 -21.93 9.03 -7.60
CA LEU A 42 -22.83 8.42 -8.57
C LEU A 42 -22.79 9.23 -9.89
N PRO A 43 -22.87 8.57 -11.06
CA PRO A 43 -23.01 9.26 -12.33
C PRO A 43 -24.22 10.22 -12.31
N GLU A 44 -24.12 11.35 -13.03
CA GLU A 44 -25.02 12.52 -12.97
C GLU A 44 -26.42 12.27 -12.38
N LEU A 45 -26.72 12.95 -11.27
CA LEU A 45 -27.99 12.88 -10.57
C LEU A 45 -28.94 14.00 -11.06
N PRO A 46 -30.14 13.68 -11.55
CA PRO A 46 -31.25 14.62 -11.47
C PRO A 46 -31.51 14.94 -9.99
N LYS A 47 -31.75 16.22 -9.65
CA LYS A 47 -31.96 16.67 -8.25
C LYS A 47 -33.07 15.91 -7.50
N ASN A 48 -33.99 15.25 -8.22
CA ASN A 48 -35.13 14.50 -7.69
C ASN A 48 -35.16 13.03 -8.18
N ALA A 49 -34.02 12.34 -8.18
CA ALA A 49 -33.96 10.94 -8.56
C ALA A 49 -34.69 10.03 -7.55
N GLN A 50 -35.57 9.14 -8.04
CA GLN A 50 -36.24 8.15 -7.20
C GLN A 50 -35.24 7.14 -6.61
N GLN A 51 -35.51 6.61 -5.40
CA GLN A 51 -34.62 5.65 -4.72
C GLN A 51 -34.29 4.42 -5.59
N ALA A 52 -35.25 3.92 -6.37
CA ALA A 52 -35.04 2.80 -7.30
C ALA A 52 -34.00 3.13 -8.40
N PHE A 53 -33.89 4.39 -8.82
CA PHE A 53 -32.87 4.83 -9.77
C PHE A 53 -31.49 4.92 -9.09
N LEU A 54 -31.42 5.41 -7.85
CA LEU A 54 -30.18 5.42 -7.07
C LEU A 54 -29.63 4.00 -6.85
N ASP A 55 -30.50 3.04 -6.52
CA ASP A 55 -30.12 1.64 -6.34
C ASP A 55 -29.67 0.98 -7.65
N PHE A 56 -30.23 1.41 -8.78
CA PHE A 56 -29.79 0.98 -10.10
C PHE A 56 -28.41 1.57 -10.45
N GLN A 57 -28.18 2.86 -10.21
CA GLN A 57 -26.88 3.50 -10.40
C GLN A 57 -25.77 2.87 -9.56
N ARG A 58 -26.07 2.50 -8.31
CA ARG A 58 -25.09 1.82 -7.44
C ARG A 58 -24.58 0.50 -8.03
N LYS A 59 -25.38 -0.20 -8.83
CA LYS A 59 -24.98 -1.45 -9.49
C LYS A 59 -23.98 -1.23 -10.64
N ALA A 60 -23.89 -0.02 -11.16
CA ALA A 60 -22.98 0.31 -12.26
C ALA A 60 -21.53 0.52 -11.80
N ARG A 61 -21.30 0.66 -10.49
CA ARG A 61 -19.96 0.89 -9.93
C ARG A 61 -19.06 -0.33 -10.14
N THR A 62 -17.96 -0.12 -10.85
CA THR A 62 -16.86 -1.09 -11.00
C THR A 62 -15.63 -0.54 -10.32
N ASN A 63 -14.97 -1.27 -9.43
CA ASN A 63 -13.85 -0.73 -8.65
C ASN A 63 -12.48 -1.09 -9.25
N VAL A 64 -11.97 -0.27 -10.18
CA VAL A 64 -10.64 -0.46 -10.78
C VAL A 64 -9.55 0.26 -9.98
N CYS A 65 -9.86 1.42 -9.37
CA CYS A 65 -8.93 2.19 -8.53
C CYS A 65 -8.28 1.35 -7.41
N GLN A 66 -9.06 0.47 -6.76
CA GLN A 66 -8.52 -0.43 -5.74
C GLN A 66 -7.48 -1.40 -6.29
N VAL A 67 -7.71 -1.93 -7.50
CA VAL A 67 -6.80 -2.89 -8.14
C VAL A 67 -5.48 -2.19 -8.44
N ILE A 68 -5.53 -0.96 -8.96
CA ILE A 68 -4.37 -0.14 -9.26
C ILE A 68 -3.52 0.09 -8.01
N ALA A 69 -4.10 0.60 -6.93
CA ALA A 69 -3.37 0.83 -5.68
C ALA A 69 -2.83 -0.47 -5.07
N ASN A 70 -3.63 -1.56 -5.07
CA ASN A 70 -3.19 -2.82 -4.49
C ASN A 70 -2.10 -3.52 -5.31
N ALA A 71 -2.06 -3.34 -6.65
CA ALA A 71 -1.01 -3.89 -7.49
C ALA A 71 0.38 -3.42 -7.02
N SER A 72 0.50 -2.12 -6.69
CA SER A 72 1.71 -1.53 -6.14
C SER A 72 2.00 -2.03 -4.72
N VAL A 73 1.00 -1.99 -3.82
CA VAL A 73 1.15 -2.44 -2.42
C VAL A 73 1.59 -3.91 -2.31
N HIS A 74 1.13 -4.79 -3.21
CA HIS A 74 1.48 -6.21 -3.17
C HIS A 74 2.96 -6.45 -3.49
N ARG A 75 3.60 -5.60 -4.31
CA ARG A 75 5.01 -5.72 -4.67
C ARG A 75 5.96 -5.05 -3.67
N LEU A 76 5.48 -4.07 -2.90
CA LEU A 76 6.29 -3.36 -1.91
C LEU A 76 6.41 -4.14 -0.59
N THR A 77 7.47 -4.92 -0.44
CA THR A 77 7.73 -5.72 0.78
C THR A 77 9.15 -5.50 1.26
N ALA A 78 9.30 -4.76 2.34
CA ALA A 78 10.57 -4.66 3.05
C ALA A 78 10.77 -5.93 3.91
N LEU A 79 11.95 -6.53 3.81
CA LEU A 79 12.35 -7.80 4.40
C LEU A 79 13.12 -7.62 5.71
N GLY A 80 13.72 -6.46 5.91
CA GLY A 80 14.50 -6.12 7.10
C GLY A 80 15.55 -5.05 6.80
N VAL A 81 16.46 -4.87 7.73
CA VAL A 81 17.53 -3.86 7.68
C VAL A 81 18.86 -4.59 7.81
N THR A 82 19.85 -4.13 7.06
CA THR A 82 21.24 -4.57 7.17
C THR A 82 22.12 -3.41 7.60
N GLY A 83 23.15 -3.71 8.37
CA GLY A 83 24.16 -2.73 8.73
C GLY A 83 25.02 -2.32 7.52
N PRO A 84 25.96 -1.38 7.70
CA PRO A 84 26.81 -0.85 6.62
C PRO A 84 27.71 -1.92 5.96
N ASP A 85 28.00 -3.01 6.69
CA ASP A 85 28.75 -4.17 6.20
C ASP A 85 27.90 -5.15 5.37
N GLY A 86 26.61 -4.86 5.21
CA GLY A 86 25.63 -5.73 4.55
C GLY A 86 25.12 -6.86 5.45
N GLU A 87 25.60 -6.96 6.69
CA GLU A 87 25.17 -8.03 7.58
C GLU A 87 23.81 -7.72 8.22
N PRO A 88 22.96 -8.74 8.41
CA PRO A 88 21.69 -8.61 9.12
C PRO A 88 21.86 -8.06 10.54
N ASP A 89 21.36 -6.86 10.79
CA ASP A 89 21.41 -6.22 12.09
C ASP A 89 20.47 -6.96 13.10
N PRO A 90 20.99 -7.44 14.24
CA PRO A 90 20.19 -8.18 15.22
C PRO A 90 19.20 -7.30 16.00
N ASP A 91 19.56 -6.05 16.30
CA ASP A 91 18.73 -5.11 17.05
C ASP A 91 17.58 -4.58 16.19
N ALA A 92 17.88 -4.14 14.97
CA ALA A 92 16.87 -3.76 13.99
C ALA A 92 15.91 -4.92 13.67
N SER A 93 16.45 -6.15 13.49
CA SER A 93 15.63 -7.36 13.32
C SER A 93 14.69 -7.59 14.50
N ARG A 94 15.15 -7.35 15.74
CA ARG A 94 14.37 -7.52 16.96
C ARG A 94 13.27 -6.47 17.06
N TRP A 95 13.58 -5.19 16.86
CA TRP A 95 12.58 -4.12 16.88
C TRP A 95 11.53 -4.30 15.78
N TRP A 96 11.94 -4.74 14.59
CA TRP A 96 11.05 -5.10 13.48
C TRP A 96 9.98 -6.12 13.91
N GLN A 97 10.42 -7.21 14.52
CA GLN A 97 9.55 -8.29 14.97
C GLN A 97 8.68 -7.88 16.16
N GLN A 98 9.25 -7.18 17.15
CA GLN A 98 8.51 -6.67 18.30
C GLN A 98 7.37 -5.72 17.90
N ASN A 99 7.58 -4.93 16.86
CA ASN A 99 6.60 -3.98 16.32
C ASN A 99 5.69 -4.59 15.24
N ARG A 100 5.87 -5.88 14.90
CA ARG A 100 5.06 -6.63 13.92
C ARG A 100 5.07 -6.00 12.52
N LEU A 101 6.22 -5.44 12.13
CA LEU A 101 6.36 -4.68 10.87
C LEU A 101 6.14 -5.54 9.63
N ASP A 102 6.32 -6.86 9.68
CA ASP A 102 5.96 -7.80 8.60
C ASP A 102 4.52 -7.59 8.08
N SER A 103 3.59 -7.31 9.00
CA SER A 103 2.19 -7.05 8.68
C SER A 103 1.86 -5.57 8.61
N ARG A 104 2.41 -4.77 9.53
CA ARG A 104 2.02 -3.36 9.70
C ARG A 104 2.55 -2.46 8.59
N GLN A 105 3.71 -2.77 7.98
CA GLN A 105 4.25 -2.00 6.87
C GLN A 105 3.23 -1.85 5.73
N LYS A 106 2.46 -2.92 5.44
CA LYS A 106 1.46 -2.94 4.37
C LYS A 106 0.29 -1.99 4.65
N LEU A 107 0.04 -1.63 5.91
CA LEU A 107 -0.97 -0.62 6.25
C LEU A 107 -0.51 0.77 5.80
N VAL A 108 0.76 1.10 6.03
CA VAL A 108 1.38 2.37 5.63
C VAL A 108 1.46 2.46 4.11
N TRP A 109 1.98 1.42 3.43
CA TRP A 109 2.03 1.39 1.96
C TRP A 109 0.64 1.56 1.34
N ARG A 110 -0.38 0.93 1.93
CA ARG A 110 -1.76 1.07 1.43
C ARG A 110 -2.31 2.46 1.68
N ALA A 111 -2.03 3.09 2.82
CA ALA A 111 -2.41 4.48 3.06
C ALA A 111 -1.75 5.40 2.03
N ALA A 112 -0.43 5.26 1.81
CA ALA A 112 0.31 6.03 0.82
C ALA A 112 -0.26 5.86 -0.60
N MET A 113 -0.48 4.62 -1.04
CA MET A 113 -0.97 4.36 -2.41
C MET A 113 -2.44 4.72 -2.62
N SER A 114 -3.26 4.81 -1.57
CA SER A 114 -4.71 5.08 -1.68
C SER A 114 -5.14 6.48 -1.23
N GLN A 115 -4.31 7.16 -0.45
CA GLN A 115 -4.60 8.45 0.16
C GLN A 115 -3.37 9.37 0.18
N SER A 116 -2.44 9.14 -0.76
CA SER A 116 -1.17 9.83 -0.98
C SER A 116 -0.07 9.67 0.06
N VAL A 117 -0.40 9.49 1.33
CA VAL A 117 0.61 9.42 2.39
C VAL A 117 0.21 8.51 3.54
N GLY A 118 1.19 7.82 4.11
CA GLY A 118 1.08 7.13 5.40
C GLY A 118 2.18 7.60 6.35
N TYR A 119 2.06 7.30 7.64
CA TYR A 119 3.05 7.72 8.63
C TYR A 119 3.41 6.56 9.55
N MET A 120 4.64 6.58 10.08
CA MET A 120 5.02 5.80 11.26
C MET A 120 5.49 6.76 12.34
N LEU A 121 5.04 6.53 13.58
CA LEU A 121 5.50 7.25 14.75
C LEU A 121 6.34 6.31 15.60
N VAL A 122 7.52 6.79 16.00
CA VAL A 122 8.41 6.08 16.93
C VAL A 122 8.35 6.76 18.29
N GLY A 123 8.12 5.97 19.33
CA GLY A 123 8.14 6.46 20.71
C GLY A 123 8.44 5.36 21.70
N GLU A 124 8.28 5.67 22.98
CA GLU A 124 8.53 4.74 24.07
C GLU A 124 7.45 3.65 24.18
N HIS A 125 7.87 2.39 24.35
CA HIS A 125 6.93 1.33 24.69
C HIS A 125 6.52 1.46 26.18
N PRO A 126 5.22 1.39 26.52
CA PRO A 126 4.73 1.69 27.87
C PRO A 126 5.22 0.73 28.97
N THR A 127 5.68 -0.46 28.60
CA THR A 127 6.05 -1.52 29.56
C THR A 127 7.33 -2.27 29.24
N ARG A 128 7.92 -2.06 28.05
CA ARG A 128 9.05 -2.88 27.59
C ARG A 128 10.30 -2.02 27.68
N THR A 129 11.37 -2.59 28.20
CA THR A 129 12.66 -1.93 28.34
C THR A 129 13.73 -2.74 27.65
N GLU A 130 14.75 -2.04 27.18
CA GLU A 130 16.01 -2.59 26.71
C GLU A 130 16.89 -3.04 27.89
N GLU A 131 17.96 -3.77 27.60
CA GLU A 131 18.88 -4.29 28.62
C GLU A 131 19.59 -3.16 29.40
N ASN A 132 19.79 -2.01 28.76
CA ASN A 132 20.34 -0.79 29.38
C ASN A 132 19.30 -0.02 30.23
N GLY A 133 18.08 -0.53 30.37
CA GLY A 133 17.00 0.06 31.17
C GLY A 133 16.20 1.15 30.44
N ARG A 134 16.54 1.52 29.21
CA ARG A 134 15.75 2.48 28.41
C ARG A 134 14.43 1.86 27.93
N PRO A 135 13.37 2.65 27.72
CA PRO A 135 12.16 2.14 27.08
C PRO A 135 12.46 1.62 25.67
N SER A 136 11.96 0.42 25.36
CA SER A 136 12.10 -0.20 24.05
C SER A 136 11.30 0.58 23.00
N PRO A 137 11.75 0.68 21.74
CA PRO A 137 11.06 1.43 20.72
C PRO A 137 9.70 0.80 20.33
N LEU A 138 8.67 1.63 20.36
CA LEU A 138 7.34 1.34 19.86
C LEU A 138 7.10 2.10 18.56
N ILE A 139 6.87 1.35 17.48
CA ILE A 139 6.49 1.88 16.17
C ILE A 139 4.98 1.71 16.01
N THR A 140 4.27 2.82 15.86
CA THR A 140 2.86 2.85 15.54
C THR A 140 2.65 3.34 14.11
N VAL A 141 1.73 2.69 13.39
CA VAL A 141 1.36 3.10 12.03
C VAL A 141 0.18 4.05 12.14
N GLU A 142 0.30 5.22 11.53
CA GLU A 142 -0.65 6.31 11.71
C GLU A 142 -1.35 6.67 10.39
N HIS A 143 -2.61 7.07 10.51
CA HIS A 143 -3.42 7.45 9.36
C HIS A 143 -3.16 8.91 8.99
N PRO A 144 -3.15 9.30 7.70
CA PRO A 144 -3.02 10.70 7.26
C PRO A 144 -4.14 11.67 7.69
N ARG A 145 -5.15 11.19 8.42
CA ARG A 145 -6.22 12.01 9.02
C ARG A 145 -5.89 12.43 10.44
N GLU A 146 -4.96 11.72 11.06
CA GLU A 146 -4.54 11.93 12.43
C GLU A 146 -3.14 12.54 12.46
N CYS A 147 -2.34 12.36 11.41
CA CYS A 147 -0.96 12.86 11.34
C CYS A 147 -0.73 13.82 10.16
N ILE A 148 0.13 14.82 10.38
CA ILE A 148 0.66 15.72 9.35
C ILE A 148 2.04 16.25 9.80
N VAL A 149 2.91 16.54 8.84
CA VAL A 149 4.22 17.17 9.07
C VAL A 149 4.32 18.50 8.31
N GLU A 150 5.18 19.39 8.79
CA GLU A 150 5.67 20.56 8.06
C GLU A 150 7.17 20.35 7.79
N SER A 151 7.56 20.57 6.55
CA SER A 151 8.95 20.47 6.09
C SER A 151 9.55 21.85 5.86
N ASP A 152 10.85 21.96 6.08
CA ASP A 152 11.61 23.16 5.77
C ASP A 152 11.62 23.36 4.24
N PRO A 153 11.20 24.53 3.71
CA PRO A 153 11.22 24.79 2.28
C PRO A 153 12.63 24.83 1.66
N GLU A 154 13.70 25.02 2.45
CA GLU A 154 15.08 25.04 1.97
C GLU A 154 15.69 23.63 1.89
N THR A 155 15.52 22.81 2.93
CA THR A 155 16.12 21.46 2.99
C THR A 155 15.16 20.35 2.56
N GLY A 156 13.86 20.57 2.67
CA GLY A 156 12.83 19.53 2.50
C GLY A 156 12.64 18.64 3.73
N GLU A 157 13.42 18.82 4.79
CA GLU A 157 13.40 17.98 5.99
C GLU A 157 12.21 18.33 6.90
N PRO A 158 11.51 17.33 7.46
CA PRO A 158 10.39 17.58 8.38
C PRO A 158 10.90 18.07 9.74
N TYR A 159 10.42 19.24 10.18
CA TYR A 159 10.87 19.85 11.45
C TYR A 159 9.77 19.96 12.51
N VAL A 160 8.48 19.95 12.13
CA VAL A 160 7.36 19.89 13.08
C VAL A 160 6.32 18.88 12.62
N GLY A 161 5.87 18.04 13.54
CA GLY A 161 4.79 17.08 13.34
C GLY A 161 3.58 17.38 14.21
N LEU A 162 2.40 16.94 13.77
CA LEU A 162 1.19 16.91 14.58
C LEU A 162 0.57 15.53 14.48
N LYS A 163 0.29 14.91 15.63
CA LYS A 163 -0.60 13.75 15.74
C LYS A 163 -1.83 14.14 16.57
N ALA A 164 -3.04 13.97 16.05
CA ALA A 164 -4.27 14.25 16.77
C ALA A 164 -5.37 13.22 16.51
N TRP A 165 -6.04 12.79 17.57
CA TRP A 165 -7.06 11.75 17.52
C TRP A 165 -8.20 12.05 18.49
N HIS A 166 -9.36 11.43 18.24
CA HIS A 166 -10.47 11.45 19.17
C HIS A 166 -10.46 10.16 20.00
N ASN A 167 -10.59 10.29 21.32
CA ASN A 167 -10.74 9.15 22.21
C ASN A 167 -12.24 8.85 22.44
N ASP A 168 -12.74 7.77 21.85
CA ASP A 168 -14.14 7.35 21.97
C ASP A 168 -14.52 6.96 23.43
N VAL A 169 -13.55 6.70 24.31
CA VAL A 169 -13.80 6.28 25.71
C VAL A 169 -14.12 7.46 26.61
N ASP A 170 -13.27 8.48 26.62
CA ASP A 170 -13.46 9.67 27.47
C ASP A 170 -14.17 10.82 26.74
N GLY A 171 -14.33 10.73 25.40
CA GLY A 171 -15.01 11.71 24.58
C GLY A 171 -14.20 12.98 24.29
N TYR A 172 -12.92 13.03 24.62
CA TYR A 172 -12.04 14.17 24.35
C TYR A 172 -11.21 13.96 23.08
N GLY A 173 -10.87 15.07 22.43
CA GLY A 173 -9.79 15.13 21.45
C GLY A 173 -8.43 15.29 22.12
N TYR A 174 -7.43 14.60 21.58
CA TYR A 174 -6.02 14.68 21.96
C TYR A 174 -5.20 15.11 20.75
N ALA A 175 -4.13 15.85 21.02
CA ALA A 175 -3.15 16.24 20.02
C ALA A 175 -1.76 16.26 20.65
N VAL A 176 -0.73 15.97 19.86
CA VAL A 176 0.66 16.07 20.25
C VAL A 176 1.39 16.79 19.13
N VAL A 177 1.93 17.97 19.44
CA VAL A 177 2.88 18.67 18.56
C VAL A 177 4.26 18.10 18.84
N LEU A 178 4.95 17.69 17.78
CA LEU A 178 6.20 16.96 17.83
C LEU A 178 7.31 17.84 17.24
N TYR A 179 8.40 18.00 17.97
CA TYR A 179 9.67 18.54 17.50
C TYR A 179 10.73 17.42 17.52
N ASP A 180 11.98 17.78 17.25
CA ASP A 180 13.14 16.88 17.26
C ASP A 180 13.61 16.49 18.68
N ASP A 181 13.40 17.36 19.67
CA ASP A 181 13.86 17.18 21.05
C ASP A 181 12.74 17.28 22.11
N VAL A 182 11.54 17.73 21.73
CA VAL A 182 10.42 17.93 22.67
C VAL A 182 9.08 17.66 22.01
N ARG A 183 8.12 17.17 22.80
CA ARG A 183 6.72 17.07 22.38
C ARG A 183 5.78 17.80 23.33
N PHE A 184 4.73 18.40 22.78
CA PHE A 184 3.72 19.14 23.53
C PHE A 184 2.35 18.46 23.39
N PRO A 185 1.88 17.74 24.43
CA PRO A 185 0.57 17.13 24.41
C PRO A 185 -0.53 18.14 24.79
N TYR A 186 -1.68 18.01 24.13
CA TYR A 186 -2.86 18.85 24.30
C TYR A 186 -4.11 17.98 24.42
N ARG A 187 -5.09 18.49 25.17
CA ARG A 187 -6.45 17.95 25.23
C ARG A 187 -7.46 19.04 24.91
N THR A 188 -8.53 18.68 24.24
CA THR A 188 -9.71 19.56 24.12
C THR A 188 -10.26 19.97 25.50
N LYS A 189 -10.74 21.22 25.63
CA LYS A 189 -11.35 21.71 26.88
C LYS A 189 -12.67 21.00 27.21
N GLU A 190 -13.46 20.75 26.17
CA GLU A 190 -14.76 20.11 26.25
C GLU A 190 -14.76 18.83 25.43
N ARG A 191 -15.70 17.94 25.73
CA ARG A 191 -15.92 16.73 24.92
C ARG A 191 -16.30 17.12 23.50
N CYS A 192 -15.77 16.41 22.51
CA CYS A 192 -16.04 16.65 21.10
C CYS A 192 -16.42 15.36 20.38
N GLY A 193 -16.87 15.46 19.14
CA GLY A 193 -17.01 14.30 18.26
C GLY A 193 -15.68 13.94 17.59
N LYS A 194 -15.74 13.00 16.64
CA LYS A 194 -14.59 12.61 15.80
C LYS A 194 -13.98 13.77 15.01
N ARG A 195 -14.79 14.79 14.70
CA ARG A 195 -14.31 16.02 14.08
C ARG A 195 -13.74 16.96 15.14
N LEU A 196 -12.42 16.94 15.29
CA LEU A 196 -11.68 17.72 16.28
C LEU A 196 -11.83 19.24 16.03
N PRO A 197 -12.05 20.07 17.05
CA PRO A 197 -12.12 21.53 16.92
C PRO A 197 -10.72 22.16 16.82
N TRP A 198 -10.51 23.10 15.90
CA TRP A 198 -9.22 23.81 15.70
C TRP A 198 -9.35 25.31 15.98
N GLY A 199 -10.10 25.65 17.03
CA GLY A 199 -10.25 27.01 17.52
C GLY A 199 -9.21 27.33 18.60
N PRO A 200 -8.83 28.61 18.78
CA PRO A 200 -7.79 29.02 19.74
C PRO A 200 -8.18 28.77 21.20
N ASP A 201 -9.47 28.67 21.48
CA ASP A 201 -10.00 28.33 22.81
C ASP A 201 -10.37 26.86 22.96
N SER A 202 -10.10 26.01 21.96
CA SER A 202 -10.56 24.61 21.97
C SER A 202 -9.68 23.66 22.78
N TRP A 203 -8.41 24.01 23.02
CA TRP A 203 -7.41 23.11 23.61
C TRP A 203 -6.81 23.68 24.90
N VAL A 204 -6.25 22.76 25.70
CA VAL A 204 -5.43 23.04 26.88
C VAL A 204 -4.20 22.12 26.85
N PRO A 205 -3.00 22.62 27.20
CA PRO A 205 -1.81 21.79 27.28
C PRO A 205 -1.94 20.76 28.42
N ILE A 206 -1.30 19.62 28.22
CA ILE A 206 -1.09 18.56 29.21
C ILE A 206 0.40 18.57 29.52
N GLY A 207 0.80 18.48 30.80
CA GLY A 207 2.22 18.37 31.16
C GLY A 207 2.97 19.69 31.39
N GLY A 208 2.29 20.84 31.36
CA GLY A 208 2.90 22.15 31.62
C GLY A 208 3.57 22.76 30.37
N ASP A 209 4.07 24.00 30.50
CA ASP A 209 4.47 24.82 29.35
C ASP A 209 5.84 24.44 28.76
N GLN A 210 6.60 23.55 29.41
CA GLN A 210 7.95 23.14 28.97
C GLN A 210 7.94 21.92 28.03
N GLY A 211 6.77 21.30 27.82
CA GLY A 211 6.68 20.08 27.03
C GLY A 211 7.31 18.85 27.70
N GLU A 212 7.31 17.75 26.98
CA GLU A 212 7.93 16.48 27.37
C GLU A 212 9.21 16.27 26.52
N PRO A 213 10.41 16.50 27.08
CA PRO A 213 11.66 16.37 26.33
C PRO A 213 12.01 14.90 26.02
N HIS A 214 12.70 14.67 24.91
CA HIS A 214 13.25 13.38 24.49
C HIS A 214 14.58 13.55 23.75
N ASP A 215 15.42 12.53 23.77
CA ASP A 215 16.79 12.55 23.23
C ASP A 215 16.92 11.83 21.87
N LEU A 216 15.90 11.92 21.03
CA LEU A 216 15.86 11.24 19.72
C LEU A 216 16.63 11.96 18.62
N GLY A 217 16.81 13.29 18.72
CA GLY A 217 17.60 14.09 17.80
C GLY A 217 16.98 14.28 16.41
N MET A 218 15.75 13.81 16.19
CA MET A 218 14.97 13.98 14.96
C MET A 218 13.48 13.80 15.24
N LEU A 219 12.64 14.24 14.30
CA LEU A 219 11.19 14.20 14.46
C LEU A 219 10.66 12.76 14.61
N GLN A 220 9.89 12.49 15.67
CA GLN A 220 9.30 11.16 15.96
C GLN A 220 8.35 10.62 14.87
N LEU A 221 7.84 11.49 14.01
CA LEU A 221 6.82 11.19 13.02
C LEU A 221 7.43 11.17 11.62
N VAL A 222 7.57 9.97 11.05
CA VAL A 222 8.16 9.77 9.72
C VAL A 222 7.06 9.66 8.68
N GLU A 223 7.20 10.44 7.60
CA GLU A 223 6.27 10.49 6.48
C GLU A 223 6.66 9.49 5.38
N PHE A 224 5.69 8.71 4.92
CA PHE A 224 5.80 7.81 3.78
C PHE A 224 4.83 8.26 2.69
N ALA A 225 5.24 9.24 1.90
CA ALA A 225 4.46 9.79 0.80
C ALA A 225 4.66 8.98 -0.50
N ARG A 226 3.60 8.78 -1.28
CA ARG A 226 3.76 8.31 -2.66
C ARG A 226 4.56 9.37 -3.41
N MET A 227 5.71 8.98 -3.96
CA MET A 227 6.68 9.88 -4.59
C MET A 227 5.97 10.89 -5.53
N PRO A 228 5.97 12.19 -5.19
CA PRO A 228 5.38 13.22 -6.02
C PRO A 228 6.35 13.61 -7.14
N ASP A 229 5.80 14.27 -8.17
CA ASP A 229 6.63 15.02 -9.10
C ASP A 229 7.24 16.24 -8.40
N LEU A 230 8.38 16.72 -8.89
CA LEU A 230 9.11 17.81 -8.26
C LEU A 230 8.22 19.08 -8.14
N GLY A 231 7.96 19.50 -6.91
CA GLY A 231 7.15 20.70 -6.61
C GLY A 231 5.64 20.45 -6.53
N GLU A 232 5.19 19.21 -6.68
CA GLU A 232 3.78 18.81 -6.56
C GLU A 232 3.52 18.13 -5.21
N ASP A 233 2.26 18.17 -4.77
CA ASP A 233 1.81 17.43 -3.59
C ASP A 233 1.66 15.93 -3.93
N PRO A 234 1.87 15.02 -2.97
CA PRO A 234 1.64 13.60 -3.19
C PRO A 234 0.14 13.33 -3.41
N GLU A 235 -0.14 12.44 -4.36
CA GLU A 235 -1.48 11.98 -4.75
C GLU A 235 -1.60 10.45 -4.63
N PRO A 236 -2.81 9.84 -4.63
CA PRO A 236 -2.95 8.39 -4.68
C PRO A 236 -2.56 7.82 -6.04
N GLU A 237 -2.26 6.52 -6.08
CA GLU A 237 -1.79 5.81 -7.27
C GLU A 237 -2.75 5.85 -8.47
N PHE A 238 -4.03 6.05 -8.20
CA PHE A 238 -5.10 6.11 -9.20
C PHE A 238 -5.57 7.53 -9.52
N ALA A 239 -4.91 8.58 -9.01
CA ALA A 239 -5.34 9.97 -9.17
C ALA A 239 -5.55 10.35 -10.65
N GLY A 240 -4.55 10.06 -11.50
CA GLY A 240 -4.61 10.36 -12.94
C GLY A 240 -5.66 9.58 -13.75
N VAL A 241 -6.38 8.63 -13.13
CA VAL A 241 -7.41 7.82 -13.81
C VAL A 241 -8.78 7.88 -13.13
N MET A 242 -8.98 8.77 -12.15
CA MET A 242 -10.28 8.95 -11.47
C MET A 242 -11.39 9.35 -12.45
N ASP A 243 -11.10 10.22 -13.41
CA ASP A 243 -12.09 10.62 -14.43
C ASP A 243 -12.48 9.46 -15.34
N ILE A 244 -11.52 8.59 -15.68
CA ILE A 244 -11.79 7.38 -16.47
C ILE A 244 -12.62 6.38 -15.66
N GLN A 245 -12.38 6.28 -14.34
CA GLN A 245 -13.21 5.48 -13.45
C GLN A 245 -14.68 5.95 -13.45
N ASP A 246 -14.93 7.26 -13.52
CA ASP A 246 -16.29 7.81 -13.61
C ASP A 246 -16.92 7.59 -14.99
N ARG A 247 -16.15 7.76 -16.06
CA ARG A 247 -16.55 7.40 -17.44
C ARG A 247 -16.96 5.93 -17.53
N LEU A 248 -16.15 5.05 -16.97
CA LEU A 248 -16.41 3.60 -16.92
C LEU A 248 -17.73 3.28 -16.20
N ASN A 249 -17.96 3.91 -15.04
CA ASN A 249 -19.21 3.73 -14.28
C ASN A 249 -20.43 4.23 -15.08
N MET A 250 -20.29 5.34 -15.81
CA MET A 250 -21.32 5.86 -16.70
C MET A 250 -21.59 4.89 -17.87
N GLY A 251 -20.55 4.36 -18.51
CA GLY A 251 -20.67 3.35 -19.58
C GLY A 251 -21.42 2.10 -19.12
N VAL A 252 -21.09 1.58 -17.93
CA VAL A 252 -21.80 0.44 -17.33
C VAL A 252 -23.27 0.79 -17.07
N LEU A 253 -23.57 1.99 -16.56
CA LEU A 253 -24.94 2.43 -16.31
C LEU A 253 -25.75 2.48 -17.63
N ASN A 254 -25.17 3.07 -18.68
CA ASN A 254 -25.80 3.16 -20.00
C ASN A 254 -26.04 1.78 -20.60
N ARG A 255 -25.08 0.85 -20.48
CA ARG A 255 -25.24 -0.54 -20.90
C ARG A 255 -26.38 -1.23 -20.15
N MET A 256 -26.45 -1.07 -18.83
CA MET A 256 -27.53 -1.64 -18.02
C MET A 256 -28.89 -1.05 -18.37
N ALA A 257 -28.97 0.26 -18.60
CA ALA A 257 -30.21 0.94 -18.98
C ALA A 257 -30.70 0.47 -20.36
N THR A 258 -29.77 0.35 -21.31
CA THR A 258 -30.05 -0.15 -22.67
C THR A 258 -30.51 -1.60 -22.63
N SER A 259 -29.83 -2.46 -21.86
CA SER A 259 -30.23 -3.85 -21.65
C SER A 259 -31.66 -3.96 -21.08
N ARG A 260 -32.04 -3.08 -20.15
CA ARG A 260 -33.38 -3.08 -19.55
C ARG A 260 -34.47 -2.58 -20.52
N ASN A 261 -34.20 -1.53 -21.28
CA ASN A 261 -35.22 -0.85 -22.09
C ASN A 261 -35.34 -1.42 -23.52
N ALA A 262 -34.25 -1.94 -24.07
CA ALA A 262 -34.15 -2.40 -25.44
C ALA A 262 -33.57 -3.83 -25.57
N GLY A 263 -33.42 -4.56 -24.46
CA GLY A 263 -33.00 -5.97 -24.47
C GLY A 263 -34.07 -6.92 -25.03
N PHE A 264 -35.34 -6.50 -25.06
CA PHE A 264 -36.42 -7.26 -25.66
C PHE A 264 -36.81 -6.64 -27.01
N PRO A 265 -36.89 -7.45 -28.10
CA PRO A 265 -37.39 -6.98 -29.38
C PRO A 265 -38.79 -6.35 -29.22
N GLN A 266 -38.92 -5.08 -29.63
CA GLN A 266 -40.22 -4.43 -29.61
C GLN A 266 -41.04 -4.92 -30.79
N LYS A 267 -42.28 -5.33 -30.53
CA LYS A 267 -43.16 -5.87 -31.56
C LYS A 267 -44.06 -4.77 -32.09
N TRP A 268 -44.27 -4.73 -33.39
CA TRP A 268 -45.16 -3.78 -34.04
C TRP A 268 -46.18 -4.50 -34.92
N ILE A 269 -47.32 -3.86 -35.08
CA ILE A 269 -48.39 -4.32 -35.96
C ILE A 269 -48.86 -3.13 -36.80
N LYS A 270 -48.91 -3.31 -38.12
CA LYS A 270 -49.45 -2.32 -39.05
C LYS A 270 -50.76 -2.85 -39.61
N GLY A 271 -51.76 -1.99 -39.80
CA GLY A 271 -53.01 -2.36 -40.47
C GLY A 271 -54.08 -3.03 -39.59
N HIS A 272 -53.86 -3.12 -38.28
CA HIS A 272 -54.86 -3.64 -37.32
C HIS A 272 -55.70 -2.51 -36.70
N LYS A 273 -57.01 -2.71 -36.58
CA LYS A 273 -57.92 -1.77 -35.91
C LYS A 273 -58.12 -2.21 -34.46
N PHE A 274 -57.56 -1.47 -33.51
CA PHE A 274 -57.74 -1.76 -32.10
C PHE A 274 -59.11 -1.32 -31.59
N ALA A 275 -59.73 -2.12 -30.73
CA ALA A 275 -60.89 -1.73 -29.95
C ALA A 275 -60.52 -0.62 -28.96
N LYS A 276 -61.43 0.35 -28.78
CA LYS A 276 -61.25 1.48 -27.86
C LYS A 276 -62.24 1.34 -26.71
N ARG A 277 -61.74 1.34 -25.48
CA ARG A 277 -62.55 1.32 -24.26
C ARG A 277 -62.40 2.64 -23.53
N LYS A 278 -63.52 3.18 -23.03
CA LYS A 278 -63.50 4.38 -22.20
C LYS A 278 -63.26 3.98 -20.74
N ASP A 279 -62.24 4.53 -20.12
CA ASP A 279 -61.93 4.31 -18.71
C ASP A 279 -63.04 4.95 -17.84
N PRO A 280 -63.74 4.16 -16.99
CA PRO A 280 -64.84 4.66 -16.17
C PRO A 280 -64.48 5.75 -15.16
N GLU A 281 -63.23 5.80 -14.68
CA GLU A 281 -62.81 6.76 -13.64
C GLU A 281 -62.20 8.05 -14.22
N THR A 282 -61.46 7.95 -15.34
CA THR A 282 -60.73 9.10 -15.91
C THR A 282 -61.39 9.69 -17.16
N GLY A 283 -62.36 8.98 -17.76
CA GLY A 283 -63.04 9.39 -18.98
C GLY A 283 -62.18 9.35 -20.25
N LEU A 284 -60.90 8.95 -20.14
CA LEU A 284 -59.97 8.82 -21.25
C LEU A 284 -60.28 7.57 -22.08
N THR A 285 -60.14 7.68 -23.39
CA THR A 285 -60.33 6.55 -24.31
C THR A 285 -59.02 5.78 -24.42
N VAL A 286 -58.96 4.61 -23.81
CA VAL A 286 -57.78 3.73 -23.80
C VAL A 286 -57.93 2.70 -24.90
N VAL A 287 -56.84 2.42 -25.60
CA VAL A 287 -56.79 1.36 -26.62
C VAL A 287 -56.66 0.01 -25.93
N GLU A 288 -57.57 -0.91 -26.20
CA GLU A 288 -57.51 -2.27 -25.67
C GLU A 288 -56.52 -3.07 -26.53
N GLN A 289 -55.42 -3.53 -25.92
CA GLN A 289 -54.37 -4.28 -26.61
C GLN A 289 -54.58 -5.80 -26.37
N PRO A 290 -55.13 -6.54 -27.35
CA PRO A 290 -55.46 -7.96 -27.16
C PRO A 290 -54.24 -8.89 -27.21
N PHE A 291 -53.09 -8.39 -27.67
CA PHE A 291 -51.88 -9.18 -27.89
C PHE A 291 -51.02 -9.28 -26.64
N VAL A 292 -51.41 -10.17 -25.72
CA VAL A 292 -50.61 -10.52 -24.54
C VAL A 292 -49.64 -11.66 -24.93
N PRO A 293 -48.32 -11.50 -24.75
CA PRO A 293 -47.36 -12.57 -25.01
C PRO A 293 -47.57 -13.75 -24.06
N GLY A 294 -47.59 -14.98 -24.57
CA GLY A 294 -47.64 -16.21 -23.76
C GLY A 294 -47.14 -17.43 -24.54
N PRO A 295 -46.67 -18.50 -23.87
CA PRO A 295 -46.11 -19.70 -24.51
C PRO A 295 -47.06 -20.41 -25.49
N SER A 296 -48.37 -20.16 -25.37
CA SER A 296 -49.43 -20.75 -26.19
C SER A 296 -50.25 -19.71 -26.95
N ALA A 297 -49.79 -18.45 -27.01
CA ALA A 297 -50.55 -17.37 -27.63
C ALA A 297 -50.28 -17.31 -29.15
N VAL A 298 -51.33 -17.56 -29.95
CA VAL A 298 -51.32 -17.30 -31.40
C VAL A 298 -51.92 -15.93 -31.64
N TRP A 299 -51.19 -15.04 -32.30
CA TRP A 299 -51.65 -13.70 -32.62
C TRP A 299 -52.26 -13.66 -34.00
N ALA A 300 -53.52 -13.20 -34.10
CA ALA A 300 -54.26 -13.09 -35.35
C ALA A 300 -54.91 -11.71 -35.47
N SER A 301 -55.09 -11.24 -36.70
CA SER A 301 -55.71 -9.94 -37.00
C SER A 301 -56.65 -10.08 -38.20
N GLU A 302 -57.83 -9.47 -38.12
CA GLU A 302 -58.86 -9.49 -39.18
C GLU A 302 -58.59 -8.48 -40.33
N GLY A 303 -57.56 -7.64 -40.22
CA GLY A 303 -57.22 -6.66 -41.26
C GLY A 303 -56.57 -7.28 -42.49
N GLU A 304 -57.11 -7.04 -43.69
CA GLU A 304 -56.62 -7.57 -44.98
C GLU A 304 -55.14 -7.23 -45.28
N ASN A 305 -54.57 -6.20 -44.64
CA ASN A 305 -53.17 -5.78 -44.79
C ASN A 305 -52.40 -5.79 -43.45
N ALA A 306 -52.80 -6.65 -42.50
CA ALA A 306 -52.17 -6.72 -41.20
C ALA A 306 -50.77 -7.36 -41.27
N GLN A 307 -49.73 -6.60 -40.93
CA GLN A 307 -48.36 -7.10 -40.87
C GLN A 307 -47.85 -7.05 -39.43
N PHE A 308 -47.26 -8.16 -39.00
CA PHE A 308 -46.56 -8.28 -37.74
C PHE A 308 -45.06 -8.25 -37.99
N GLY A 309 -44.33 -7.50 -37.18
CA GLY A 309 -42.89 -7.48 -37.21
C GLY A 309 -42.31 -7.26 -35.83
N GLN A 310 -40.99 -7.35 -35.75
CA GLN A 310 -40.23 -7.01 -34.57
C GLN A 310 -39.12 -6.03 -34.95
N LEU A 311 -38.91 -5.03 -34.11
CA LEU A 311 -37.70 -4.22 -34.11
C LEU A 311 -36.60 -5.06 -33.48
N ALA A 312 -35.39 -4.99 -34.04
CA ALA A 312 -34.24 -5.67 -33.48
C ALA A 312 -33.99 -5.19 -32.04
N ALA A 313 -33.57 -6.12 -31.17
CA ALA A 313 -33.05 -5.75 -29.86
C ALA A 313 -31.78 -4.91 -30.01
N ALA A 314 -31.45 -4.11 -29.00
CA ALA A 314 -30.22 -3.34 -28.99
C ALA A 314 -28.99 -4.28 -28.94
N ASP A 315 -28.00 -4.01 -29.80
CA ASP A 315 -26.71 -4.68 -29.71
C ASP A 315 -25.86 -4.04 -28.60
N LEU A 316 -25.43 -4.86 -27.63
CA LEU A 316 -24.62 -4.43 -26.50
C LEU A 316 -23.11 -4.59 -26.75
N SER A 317 -22.70 -5.12 -27.90
CA SER A 317 -21.29 -5.40 -28.22
C SER A 317 -20.41 -4.14 -28.21
N GLY A 318 -20.95 -3.00 -28.67
CA GLY A 318 -20.24 -1.71 -28.65
C GLY A 318 -19.90 -1.25 -27.23
N PHE A 319 -20.85 -1.36 -26.30
CA PHE A 319 -20.65 -1.00 -24.89
C PHE A 319 -19.63 -1.89 -24.18
N LEU A 320 -19.55 -3.18 -24.57
CA LEU A 320 -18.54 -4.09 -24.01
C LEU A 320 -17.13 -3.69 -24.47
N LYS A 321 -16.97 -3.35 -25.75
CA LYS A 321 -15.68 -2.89 -26.30
C LYS A 321 -15.24 -1.55 -25.71
N GLU A 322 -16.17 -0.63 -25.51
CA GLU A 322 -15.92 0.64 -24.82
C GLU A 322 -15.41 0.39 -23.39
N HIS A 323 -16.09 -0.47 -22.63
CA HIS A 323 -15.66 -0.85 -21.29
C HIS A 323 -14.27 -1.49 -21.26
N GLU A 324 -13.99 -2.42 -22.18
CA GLU A 324 -12.66 -3.04 -22.32
C GLU A 324 -11.57 -2.01 -22.63
N SER A 325 -11.87 -1.03 -23.50
CA SER A 325 -10.94 0.06 -23.83
C SER A 325 -10.66 0.93 -22.62
N ASP A 326 -11.69 1.35 -21.88
CA ASP A 326 -11.56 2.18 -20.69
C ASP A 326 -10.69 1.52 -19.62
N VAL A 327 -10.91 0.23 -19.34
CA VAL A 327 -10.07 -0.49 -18.36
C VAL A 327 -8.62 -0.57 -18.83
N ARG A 328 -8.37 -0.81 -20.13
CA ARG A 328 -7.00 -0.83 -20.67
C ARG A 328 -6.32 0.52 -20.56
N ASP A 329 -7.02 1.60 -20.88
CA ASP A 329 -6.50 2.97 -20.74
C ASP A 329 -6.15 3.28 -19.28
N MET A 330 -7.00 2.89 -18.33
CA MET A 330 -6.72 3.06 -16.90
C MET A 330 -5.43 2.35 -16.49
N LEU A 331 -5.28 1.07 -16.87
CA LEU A 331 -4.10 0.28 -16.50
C LEU A 331 -2.82 0.82 -17.16
N LEU A 332 -2.91 1.26 -18.41
CA LEU A 332 -1.77 1.85 -19.11
C LEU A 332 -1.31 3.16 -18.46
N LEU A 333 -2.23 4.08 -18.20
CA LEU A 333 -1.93 5.39 -17.61
C LEU A 333 -1.44 5.28 -16.16
N SER A 334 -2.00 4.34 -15.38
CA SER A 334 -1.52 4.09 -14.03
C SER A 334 -0.25 3.23 -13.98
N GLN A 335 0.31 2.82 -15.13
CA GLN A 335 1.44 1.89 -15.22
C GLN A 335 1.20 0.61 -14.40
N THR A 336 -0.05 0.13 -14.41
CA THR A 336 -0.45 -1.15 -13.81
C THR A 336 -0.46 -2.21 -14.90
N PRO A 337 0.03 -3.43 -14.65
CA PRO A 337 0.17 -4.41 -15.72
C PRO A 337 -1.19 -4.79 -16.35
N VAL A 338 -1.31 -4.60 -17.66
CA VAL A 338 -2.57 -4.76 -18.43
C VAL A 338 -3.10 -6.21 -18.37
N TYR A 339 -2.21 -7.18 -18.16
CA TYR A 339 -2.57 -8.58 -18.04
C TYR A 339 -3.45 -8.90 -16.81
N TYR A 340 -3.63 -7.97 -15.87
CA TYR A 340 -4.59 -8.10 -14.76
C TYR A 340 -6.04 -8.15 -15.25
N TYR A 341 -6.32 -7.59 -16.42
CA TYR A 341 -7.65 -7.58 -17.03
C TYR A 341 -7.84 -8.66 -18.12
N ALA A 342 -6.75 -9.10 -18.74
CA ALA A 342 -6.85 -9.98 -19.90
C ALA A 342 -7.23 -11.41 -19.49
N GLY A 343 -8.47 -11.79 -19.77
CA GLY A 343 -8.97 -13.17 -19.58
C GLY A 343 -8.42 -14.19 -20.58
N ASP A 344 -7.82 -13.73 -21.68
CA ASP A 344 -7.39 -14.57 -22.82
C ASP A 344 -5.87 -14.78 -22.91
N LEU A 345 -5.16 -14.70 -21.78
CA LEU A 345 -3.71 -14.92 -21.74
C LEU A 345 -3.39 -16.42 -21.76
N VAL A 346 -3.57 -17.04 -22.92
CA VAL A 346 -3.17 -18.43 -23.17
C VAL A 346 -1.73 -18.45 -23.69
N ASN A 347 -0.85 -19.25 -23.08
CA ASN A 347 0.54 -19.49 -23.49
C ASN A 347 1.51 -18.30 -23.43
N ILE A 348 1.48 -17.49 -22.36
CA ILE A 348 2.46 -16.42 -22.16
C ILE A 348 3.73 -16.98 -21.51
N SER A 349 4.90 -16.75 -22.13
CA SER A 349 6.20 -17.10 -21.56
C SER A 349 6.55 -16.17 -20.40
N ALA A 350 7.39 -16.63 -19.46
CA ALA A 350 7.88 -15.82 -18.35
C ALA A 350 8.55 -14.52 -18.83
N ASP A 351 9.29 -14.55 -19.93
CA ASP A 351 9.95 -13.37 -20.52
C ASP A 351 8.93 -12.35 -21.04
N THR A 352 7.80 -12.81 -21.56
CA THR A 352 6.73 -11.91 -22.02
C THR A 352 6.04 -11.23 -20.84
N ILE A 353 5.84 -11.94 -19.72
CA ILE A 353 5.34 -11.33 -18.48
C ILE A 353 6.33 -10.28 -17.98
N GLY A 354 7.63 -10.61 -17.97
CA GLY A 354 8.69 -9.67 -17.60
C GLY A 354 8.68 -8.40 -18.44
N ALA A 355 8.53 -8.53 -19.77
CA ALA A 355 8.44 -7.40 -20.69
C ALA A 355 7.20 -6.52 -20.45
N LEU A 356 6.05 -7.13 -20.12
CA LEU A 356 4.82 -6.42 -19.78
C LEU A 356 4.88 -5.73 -18.41
N ASP A 357 5.79 -6.17 -17.53
CA ASP A 357 5.98 -5.65 -16.18
C ASP A 357 7.00 -4.51 -16.07
N ILE A 358 7.77 -4.22 -17.12
CA ILE A 358 8.92 -3.29 -17.07
C ILE A 358 8.56 -1.94 -16.42
N LEU A 359 7.50 -1.29 -16.91
CA LEU A 359 7.08 0.02 -16.40
C LEU A 359 6.62 -0.06 -14.94
N HIS A 360 5.87 -1.12 -14.61
CA HIS A 360 5.38 -1.29 -13.26
C HIS A 360 6.53 -1.57 -12.28
N VAL A 361 7.51 -2.37 -12.67
CA VAL A 361 8.72 -2.64 -11.88
C VAL A 361 9.58 -1.37 -11.71
N ALA A 362 9.73 -0.56 -12.76
CA ALA A 362 10.43 0.72 -12.67
C ALA A 362 9.77 1.65 -11.63
N LYS A 363 8.45 1.84 -11.72
CA LYS A 363 7.67 2.58 -10.73
C LYS A 363 7.81 2.02 -9.31
N MET A 364 7.82 0.70 -9.16
CA MET A 364 8.01 0.09 -7.83
C MET A 364 9.40 0.38 -7.27
N ARG A 365 10.44 0.45 -8.09
CA ARG A 365 11.80 0.79 -7.64
C ARG A 365 11.90 2.23 -7.16
N GLU A 366 11.19 3.17 -7.80
CA GLU A 366 11.10 4.56 -7.34
C GLU A 366 10.45 4.63 -5.94
N HIS A 367 9.34 3.92 -5.72
CA HIS A 367 8.72 3.85 -4.39
C HIS A 367 9.58 3.13 -3.36
N ILE A 368 10.31 2.08 -3.74
CA ILE A 368 11.25 1.37 -2.85
C ILE A 368 12.34 2.31 -2.36
N ALA A 369 12.89 3.16 -3.23
CA ALA A 369 13.91 4.12 -2.84
C ALA A 369 13.37 5.13 -1.81
N ALA A 370 12.27 5.81 -2.13
CA ALA A 370 11.66 6.80 -1.23
C ALA A 370 11.20 6.19 0.11
N PHE A 371 10.64 4.98 0.08
CA PHE A 371 10.21 4.29 1.29
C PHE A 371 11.37 3.67 2.07
N GLY A 372 12.50 3.40 1.41
CA GLY A 372 13.75 2.98 2.03
C GLY A 372 14.25 4.05 2.99
N GLU A 373 14.40 5.29 2.51
CA GLU A 373 14.84 6.45 3.31
C GLU A 373 13.95 6.67 4.56
N GLY A 374 12.63 6.56 4.39
CA GLY A 374 11.70 6.65 5.52
C GLY A 374 11.87 5.49 6.51
N MET A 375 12.14 4.28 6.04
CA MET A 375 12.37 3.13 6.93
C MET A 375 13.73 3.23 7.65
N GLU A 376 14.76 3.78 7.01
CA GLU A 376 16.06 4.09 7.63
C GLU A 376 15.91 5.13 8.73
N SER A 377 15.11 6.17 8.49
CA SER A 377 14.74 7.17 9.50
C SER A 377 14.01 6.57 10.69
N VAL A 378 13.06 5.64 10.45
CA VAL A 378 12.35 4.90 11.51
C VAL A 378 13.32 4.06 12.35
N MET A 379 14.31 3.43 11.73
CA MET A 379 15.28 2.59 12.44
C MET A 379 16.29 3.41 13.22
N SER A 380 16.72 4.55 12.67
CA SER A 380 17.54 5.56 13.38
C SER A 380 16.84 6.06 14.64
N LEU A 381 15.55 6.39 14.55
CA LEU A 381 14.71 6.74 15.70
C LEU A 381 14.62 5.59 16.73
N CYS A 382 14.53 4.33 16.26
CA CYS A 382 14.50 3.18 17.16
C CYS A 382 15.81 3.01 17.91
N ALA A 383 16.95 3.22 17.25
CA ALA A 383 18.27 3.19 17.84
C ALA A 383 18.44 4.25 18.92
N ALA A 384 18.06 5.49 18.62
CA ALA A 384 18.09 6.59 19.56
C ALA A 384 17.17 6.32 20.78
N GLN A 385 15.95 5.81 20.55
CA GLN A 385 15.03 5.43 21.62
C GLN A 385 15.61 4.33 22.51
N ALA A 386 16.21 3.30 21.91
CA ALA A 386 16.88 2.20 22.59
C ALA A 386 18.21 2.61 23.25
N GLY A 387 18.78 3.77 22.91
CA GLY A 387 20.08 4.25 23.35
C GLY A 387 21.25 3.42 22.82
N VAL A 388 21.11 2.90 21.59
CA VAL A 388 22.18 2.24 20.85
C VAL A 388 22.92 3.32 20.05
N PRO A 389 24.27 3.39 20.12
CA PRO A 389 25.05 4.43 19.44
C PRO A 389 25.22 4.17 17.93
N GLU A 390 24.34 3.39 17.32
CA GLU A 390 24.39 3.08 15.90
C GLU A 390 23.66 4.15 15.10
N ASP A 391 24.37 4.69 14.12
CA ASP A 391 23.81 5.59 13.12
C ASP A 391 23.35 4.74 11.92
N TYR A 392 22.04 4.65 11.73
CA TYR A 392 21.44 3.87 10.65
C TYR A 392 21.35 4.66 9.33
N THR A 393 21.97 5.85 9.23
CA THR A 393 22.08 6.56 7.93
C THR A 393 22.90 5.80 6.88
N GLU A 394 23.81 4.91 7.30
CA GLU A 394 24.54 4.00 6.40
C GLU A 394 23.89 2.61 6.29
N ALA A 395 22.77 2.37 6.99
CA ALA A 395 22.07 1.11 6.95
C ALA A 395 21.18 1.01 5.71
N GLU A 396 21.09 -0.18 5.12
CA GLU A 396 20.27 -0.41 3.94
C GLU A 396 19.00 -1.18 4.31
N VAL A 397 17.84 -0.66 3.90
CA VAL A 397 16.58 -1.41 3.99
C VAL A 397 16.50 -2.39 2.83
N ARG A 398 16.36 -3.66 3.17
CA ARG A 398 16.26 -4.73 2.17
C ARG A 398 14.84 -4.92 1.71
N TRP A 399 14.66 -4.95 0.40
CA TRP A 399 13.35 -5.14 -0.22
C TRP A 399 13.29 -6.44 -1.02
N ALA A 400 12.11 -7.05 -1.02
CA ALA A 400 11.82 -8.14 -1.95
C ALA A 400 11.86 -7.58 -3.37
N ASN A 401 12.47 -8.34 -4.29
CA ASN A 401 12.49 -7.95 -5.70
C ASN A 401 11.05 -7.81 -6.23
N PRO A 402 10.65 -6.63 -6.75
CA PRO A 402 9.30 -6.40 -7.25
C PRO A 402 9.00 -7.12 -8.58
N ALA A 403 10.03 -7.62 -9.27
CA ALA A 403 9.85 -8.43 -10.47
C ALA A 403 9.47 -9.87 -10.12
N HIS A 404 8.48 -10.42 -10.82
CA HIS A 404 8.11 -11.82 -10.65
C HIS A 404 9.13 -12.73 -11.37
N ALA A 405 9.83 -13.56 -10.59
CA ALA A 405 10.68 -14.62 -11.11
C ALA A 405 10.20 -15.98 -10.62
N SER A 406 10.12 -16.96 -11.52
CA SER A 406 9.74 -18.33 -11.14
C SER A 406 10.83 -18.98 -10.30
N LEU A 407 10.46 -19.94 -9.45
CA LEU A 407 11.42 -20.69 -8.63
C LEU A 407 12.48 -21.40 -9.48
N ALA A 408 12.12 -21.86 -10.69
CA ALA A 408 13.05 -22.51 -11.60
C ALA A 408 14.12 -21.53 -12.13
N VAL A 409 13.71 -20.32 -12.52
CA VAL A 409 14.64 -19.26 -12.97
C VAL A 409 15.56 -18.84 -11.83
N LYS A 410 15.00 -18.65 -10.64
CA LYS A 410 15.77 -18.33 -9.43
C LYS A 410 16.80 -19.43 -9.10
N ALA A 411 16.40 -20.70 -9.09
CA ALA A 411 17.28 -21.82 -8.78
C ALA A 411 18.42 -22.00 -9.82
N ASP A 412 18.12 -21.79 -11.10
CA ASP A 412 19.13 -21.80 -12.16
C ASP A 412 20.15 -20.66 -11.98
N ALA A 413 19.67 -19.44 -11.70
CA ALA A 413 20.52 -18.29 -11.39
C ALA A 413 21.42 -18.56 -10.16
N ALA A 414 20.85 -19.06 -9.06
CA ALA A 414 21.61 -19.41 -7.86
C ALA A 414 22.69 -20.48 -8.12
N THR A 415 22.37 -21.49 -8.94
CA THR A 415 23.33 -22.54 -9.32
C THR A 415 24.50 -21.96 -10.11
N LYS A 416 24.20 -21.04 -11.05
CA LYS A 416 25.21 -20.33 -11.84
C LYS A 416 26.08 -19.41 -10.98
N LEU A 417 25.48 -18.60 -10.11
CA LEU A 417 26.21 -17.73 -9.18
C LEU A 417 27.15 -18.55 -8.26
N LYS A 418 26.66 -19.66 -7.72
CA LYS A 418 27.48 -20.59 -6.94
C LYS A 418 28.66 -21.14 -7.75
N SER A 419 28.45 -21.47 -9.03
CA SER A 419 29.51 -21.97 -9.90
C SER A 419 30.59 -20.93 -10.21
N ILE A 420 30.23 -19.64 -10.23
CA ILE A 420 31.15 -18.51 -10.43
C ILE A 420 31.96 -18.22 -9.15
N GLY A 421 31.49 -18.70 -8.00
CA GLY A 421 32.17 -18.54 -6.71
C GLY A 421 31.56 -17.46 -5.81
N TYR A 422 30.31 -17.04 -6.07
CA TYR A 422 29.61 -16.13 -5.16
C TYR A 422 29.38 -16.80 -3.79
N PRO A 423 29.56 -16.06 -2.68
CA PRO A 423 29.21 -16.49 -1.34
C PRO A 423 27.74 -16.93 -1.17
N LEU A 424 27.47 -17.85 -0.24
CA LEU A 424 26.14 -18.46 -0.08
C LEU A 424 25.10 -17.49 0.51
N ASP A 425 25.54 -16.59 1.38
CA ASP A 425 24.76 -15.43 1.86
C ASP A 425 24.28 -14.60 0.67
N VAL A 426 25.18 -14.07 -0.15
CA VAL A 426 24.84 -13.22 -1.32
C VAL A 426 23.90 -13.95 -2.30
N ILE A 427 24.05 -15.27 -2.45
CA ILE A 427 23.14 -16.06 -3.27
C ILE A 427 21.75 -16.17 -2.62
N ALA A 428 21.67 -16.47 -1.32
CA ALA A 428 20.38 -16.56 -0.61
C ALA A 428 19.65 -15.21 -0.61
N GLU A 429 20.41 -14.14 -0.55
CA GLU A 429 19.95 -12.76 -0.67
C GLU A 429 19.34 -12.45 -2.04
N GLU A 430 20.05 -12.75 -3.13
CA GLU A 430 19.54 -12.56 -4.49
C GLU A 430 18.28 -13.42 -4.76
N MET A 431 18.14 -14.53 -4.04
CA MET A 431 16.92 -15.36 -4.07
C MET A 431 15.71 -14.69 -3.40
N GLY A 432 15.93 -13.62 -2.64
CA GLY A 432 14.93 -12.86 -1.91
C GLY A 432 14.61 -13.43 -0.53
N GLU A 433 15.56 -14.14 0.09
CA GLU A 433 15.40 -14.63 1.46
C GLU A 433 15.51 -13.49 2.48
N THR A 434 14.85 -13.66 3.63
CA THR A 434 14.93 -12.67 4.73
C THR A 434 16.32 -12.69 5.39
N PRO A 435 16.76 -11.57 5.99
CA PRO A 435 18.03 -11.51 6.72
C PRO A 435 18.18 -12.64 7.78
N ALA A 436 17.10 -12.98 8.48
CA ALA A 436 17.09 -14.07 9.44
C ALA A 436 17.27 -15.46 8.80
N GLN A 437 16.67 -15.68 7.63
CA GLN A 437 16.79 -16.94 6.90
C GLN A 437 18.16 -17.10 6.24
N VAL A 438 18.76 -16.01 5.75
CA VAL A 438 20.14 -15.98 5.25
C VAL A 438 21.11 -16.44 6.34
N ARG A 439 21.04 -15.85 7.54
CA ARG A 439 21.84 -16.28 8.72
C ARG A 439 21.67 -17.76 9.03
N ARG A 440 20.45 -18.29 8.93
CA ARG A 440 20.18 -19.72 9.17
C ARG A 440 20.83 -20.62 8.11
N ILE A 441 20.74 -20.22 6.84
CA ILE A 441 21.33 -20.96 5.71
C ILE A 441 22.86 -21.01 5.84
N THR A 442 23.48 -19.86 6.11
CA THR A 442 24.94 -19.77 6.25
C THR A 442 25.45 -20.52 7.48
N ALA A 443 24.79 -20.39 8.63
CA ALA A 443 25.14 -21.14 9.84
C ALA A 443 25.01 -22.66 9.65
N GLY A 444 23.97 -23.12 8.94
CA GLY A 444 23.80 -24.54 8.60
C GLY A 444 24.90 -25.05 7.67
N ALA A 445 25.26 -24.26 6.65
CA ALA A 445 26.35 -24.61 5.73
C ALA A 445 27.71 -24.65 6.42
N ALA A 446 28.01 -23.67 7.29
CA ALA A 446 29.24 -23.65 8.09
C ALA A 446 29.33 -24.86 9.02
N SER A 447 28.22 -25.21 9.69
CA SER A 447 28.14 -26.39 10.56
C SER A 447 28.40 -27.68 9.79
N ALA A 448 27.81 -27.83 8.60
CA ALA A 448 28.02 -28.98 7.74
C ALA A 448 29.48 -29.07 7.23
N ALA A 449 30.08 -27.94 6.87
CA ALA A 449 31.47 -27.88 6.43
C ALA A 449 32.45 -28.26 7.57
N LEU A 450 32.19 -27.80 8.79
CA LEU A 450 33.00 -28.13 9.96
C LEU A 450 32.89 -29.62 10.33
N LEU A 451 31.68 -30.19 10.26
CA LEU A 451 31.46 -31.63 10.42
C LEU A 451 32.22 -32.42 9.33
N ALA A 452 32.12 -32.01 8.06
CA ALA A 452 32.84 -32.66 6.97
C ALA A 452 34.36 -32.59 7.15
N ALA A 453 34.88 -31.43 7.57
CA ALA A 453 36.30 -31.25 7.86
C ALA A 453 36.77 -32.12 9.04
N SER A 454 35.94 -32.30 10.06
CA SER A 454 36.25 -33.15 11.23
C SER A 454 36.25 -34.66 10.89
N LEU A 455 35.60 -35.06 9.80
CA LEU A 455 35.56 -36.43 9.30
C LEU A 455 36.70 -36.75 8.33
N LEU A 456 37.50 -35.77 7.91
CA LEU A 456 38.70 -36.01 7.11
C LEU A 456 39.79 -36.66 8.01
N PRO A 457 40.42 -37.76 7.57
CA PRO A 457 41.51 -38.37 8.32
C PRO A 457 42.66 -37.37 8.49
N ALA A 458 43.25 -37.32 9.70
CA ALA A 458 44.42 -36.49 9.96
C ALA A 458 45.49 -36.75 8.89
N PRO A 459 46.19 -35.70 8.40
CA PRO A 459 47.25 -35.90 7.42
C PRO A 459 48.24 -36.91 7.99
N ALA A 460 48.44 -38.01 7.26
CA ALA A 460 49.41 -39.02 7.65
C ALA A 460 50.75 -38.31 7.86
N ALA A 461 51.28 -38.39 9.08
CA ALA A 461 52.61 -37.88 9.38
C ALA A 461 53.58 -38.47 8.35
N ALA A 462 54.19 -37.60 7.54
CA ALA A 462 55.21 -38.03 6.60
C ALA A 462 56.32 -38.76 7.39
N PRO A 463 56.78 -39.94 6.96
CA PRO A 463 57.81 -40.66 7.67
C PRO A 463 59.09 -39.82 7.68
N SER A 464 59.61 -39.51 8.88
CA SER A 464 60.87 -38.79 9.02
C SER A 464 61.99 -39.64 8.43
N ALA A 465 62.66 -39.15 7.39
CA ALA A 465 63.91 -39.71 6.92
C ALA A 465 64.97 -39.47 7.99
N GLY A 466 65.38 -40.54 8.69
CA GLY A 466 66.35 -40.41 9.78
C GLY A 466 66.70 -41.72 10.46
N ASN A 467 67.03 -42.77 9.70
CA ASN A 467 67.85 -43.87 10.21
C ASN A 467 68.95 -44.14 9.17
N LEU A 468 70.03 -43.36 9.27
CA LEU A 468 71.34 -43.80 8.80
C LEU A 468 72.03 -44.50 9.99
N PRO A 469 72.61 -45.70 9.80
CA PRO A 469 73.44 -46.33 10.81
C PRO A 469 74.79 -45.62 10.84
N ASP A 470 75.22 -45.14 12.01
CA ASP A 470 76.56 -44.59 12.18
C ASP A 470 77.46 -45.61 12.88
N ASP A 471 78.56 -45.91 12.20
CA ASP A 471 79.64 -46.79 12.62
C ASP A 471 80.51 -46.09 13.69
N GLY A 472 80.74 -46.78 14.81
CA GLY A 472 82.05 -46.85 15.48
C GLY A 472 82.67 -45.62 16.19
N GLY A 473 82.59 -45.63 17.53
CA GLY A 473 83.81 -45.85 18.35
C GLY A 473 84.45 -44.69 19.16
N ALA A 474 84.49 -44.90 20.49
CA ALA A 474 85.44 -44.41 21.53
C ALA A 474 85.47 -42.90 21.88
N GLY A 475 85.55 -42.41 23.12
CA GLY A 475 85.69 -42.90 24.51
C GLY A 475 85.82 -41.62 25.41
N GLY A 476 85.65 -41.58 26.73
CA GLY A 476 85.46 -42.58 27.76
C GLY A 476 85.28 -41.93 29.15
N ALA A 477 85.45 -42.76 30.18
CA ALA A 477 85.68 -42.45 31.60
C ALA A 477 84.57 -41.72 32.39
N PHE A 478 83.81 -42.51 33.15
CA PHE A 478 83.19 -42.08 34.40
C PHE A 478 84.25 -42.03 35.52
N GLY A 479 84.27 -40.89 36.21
CA GLY A 479 84.96 -40.65 37.46
C GLY A 479 84.75 -39.19 37.89
N GLY A 480 83.54 -38.87 38.37
CA GLY A 480 83.17 -37.54 38.89
C GLY A 480 82.12 -36.84 38.05
#